data_AF-A0A1G9VX72-F1
#
_entry.id   AF-A0A1G9VX72-F1
#
_cell.length_a   1.000
_cell.length_b   1.000
_cell.length_c   1.000
_cell.angle_alpha   90.00
_cell.angle_beta   90.00
_cell.angle_gamma   90.00
#
_symmetry.space_group_name_H-M   'P 1'
#
loop_
_entity.id
_entity.type
_entity.pdbx_description
1 polymer ?
#
loop_
_entity_poly.entity_id
_entity_poly.type
_entity_poly.pdbx_seq_one_letter_code
_entity_poly.pdbx_strand_id
1 'polypeptide(L)'
;MPADDATDVRRCPDYLMDFPPGIDPDTAQRWQRFFELREDILLDYGYHTARAYWADLQDIFEWAIQRDKDVLNLTERDLTQYRALLRRRKYSENTIRRRMVTWNKLQARLEQDPGPQT
;
A
#
# COMPACT_ATOMS: atom_id res chain seq x y z
N MET A 1 -32.25 -32.59 0.98
CA MET A 1 -32.44 -31.13 0.82
C MET A 1 -33.49 -30.71 1.82
N PRO A 2 -33.29 -29.66 2.63
CA PRO A 2 -32.70 -28.33 2.33
C PRO A 2 -31.27 -28.20 2.90
N ALA A 3 -30.31 -27.42 2.36
CA ALA A 3 -30.26 -26.03 1.92
C ALA A 3 -30.28 -25.01 3.07
N ASP A 4 -29.11 -24.77 3.67
CA ASP A 4 -28.71 -23.43 4.10
C ASP A 4 -27.18 -23.31 4.00
N ASP A 5 -26.80 -22.77 2.85
CA ASP A 5 -25.47 -22.28 2.47
C ASP A 5 -25.15 -21.04 3.29
N ALA A 6 -24.77 -21.23 4.56
CA ALA A 6 -24.10 -20.20 5.31
C ALA A 6 -22.62 -20.26 4.93
N THR A 7 -22.27 -19.58 3.85
CA THR A 7 -20.92 -19.07 3.62
C THR A 7 -20.59 -18.18 4.82
N ASP A 8 -20.04 -18.82 5.86
CA ASP A 8 -19.35 -18.21 6.98
C ASP A 8 -18.18 -17.43 6.37
N VAL A 9 -18.46 -16.19 5.99
CA VAL A 9 -17.44 -15.18 5.74
C VAL A 9 -16.82 -14.94 7.11
N ARG A 10 -15.93 -15.86 7.49
CA ARG A 10 -15.02 -15.72 8.62
C ARG A 10 -14.29 -14.43 8.34
N ARG A 11 -14.77 -13.36 8.96
CA ARG A 11 -14.02 -12.12 9.08
C ARG A 11 -12.76 -12.55 9.81
N CYS A 12 -11.66 -12.69 9.06
CA CYS A 12 -10.38 -13.09 9.62
C CYS A 12 -10.13 -12.12 10.78
N PRO A 13 -10.00 -12.60 12.03
CA PRO A 13 -9.86 -11.70 13.15
C PRO A 13 -8.64 -10.82 12.91
N ASP A 14 -8.71 -9.52 13.20
CA ASP A 14 -7.62 -8.59 12.88
C ASP A 14 -6.29 -8.98 13.58
N TYR A 15 -6.36 -9.70 14.71
CA TYR A 15 -5.20 -10.29 15.40
C TYR A 15 -4.60 -11.54 14.73
N LEU A 16 -5.28 -12.08 13.71
CA LEU A 16 -4.93 -13.27 12.94
C LEU A 16 -4.48 -12.92 11.51
N MET A 17 -4.53 -11.63 11.14
CA MET A 17 -3.87 -11.07 9.96
C MET A 17 -2.37 -10.89 10.23
N ASP A 18 -1.71 -11.94 10.71
CA ASP A 18 -0.26 -11.96 10.82
C ASP A 18 0.36 -11.92 9.40
N PHE A 19 1.52 -11.29 9.30
CA PHE A 19 2.33 -11.42 8.08
C PHE A 19 2.64 -12.91 7.82
N PRO A 20 2.79 -13.31 6.55
CA PRO A 20 3.11 -14.69 6.20
C PRO A 20 4.27 -15.23 7.06
N PRO A 21 4.17 -16.45 7.61
CA PRO A 21 5.27 -17.02 8.38
C PRO A 21 6.50 -17.12 7.47
N GLY A 22 7.62 -16.51 7.88
CA GLY A 22 8.85 -16.43 7.10
C GLY A 22 9.24 -15.03 6.63
N ILE A 23 8.42 -14.01 6.93
CA ILE A 23 8.84 -12.61 6.77
C ILE A 23 9.67 -12.18 7.96
N ASP A 24 10.81 -11.55 7.65
CA ASP A 24 11.68 -10.92 8.63
C ASP A 24 10.91 -9.86 9.47
N PRO A 25 11.05 -9.85 10.80
CA PRO A 25 10.24 -8.99 11.68
C PRO A 25 10.39 -7.50 11.37
N ASP A 26 11.58 -7.04 10.96
CA ASP A 26 11.79 -5.63 10.58
C ASP A 26 11.07 -5.31 9.27
N THR A 27 10.99 -6.27 8.37
CA THR A 27 10.22 -6.17 7.13
C THR A 27 8.71 -6.14 7.41
N ALA A 28 8.22 -7.00 8.31
CA ALA A 28 6.83 -6.99 8.77
C ALA A 28 6.44 -5.65 9.40
N GLN A 29 7.30 -5.09 10.26
CA GLN A 29 7.07 -3.77 10.88
C GLN A 29 7.00 -2.66 9.82
N ARG A 30 7.91 -2.65 8.83
CA ARG A 30 7.87 -1.67 7.74
C ARG A 30 6.58 -1.77 6.92
N TRP A 31 6.09 -2.97 6.67
CA TRP A 31 4.84 -3.18 5.93
C TRP A 31 3.63 -2.74 6.74
N GLN A 32 3.61 -3.06 8.03
CA GLN A 32 2.57 -2.58 8.95
C GLN A 32 2.53 -1.05 8.95
N ARG A 33 3.70 -0.41 9.09
CA ARG A 33 3.79 1.04 9.08
C ARG A 33 3.27 1.65 7.76
N PHE A 34 3.58 1.02 6.63
CA PHE A 34 3.01 1.44 5.35
C PHE A 34 1.47 1.32 5.31
N PHE A 35 0.90 0.26 5.87
CA PHE A 35 -0.56 0.09 5.92
C PHE A 35 -1.25 1.10 6.84
N GLU A 36 -0.68 1.37 8.01
CA GLU A 36 -1.17 2.41 8.92
C GLU A 36 -1.19 3.78 8.25
N LEU A 37 -0.08 4.17 7.61
CA LEU A 37 0.02 5.45 6.89
C LEU A 37 -0.97 5.52 5.72
N ARG A 38 -1.13 4.41 4.99
CA ARG A 38 -2.14 4.33 3.92
C ARG A 38 -3.53 4.57 4.50
N GLU A 39 -3.90 3.90 5.58
CA GLU A 39 -5.24 4.07 6.18
C GLU A 39 -5.46 5.50 6.68
N ASP A 40 -4.48 6.08 7.37
CA ASP A 40 -4.52 7.47 7.84
C ASP A 40 -4.78 8.47 6.68
N ILE A 41 -4.07 8.32 5.56
CA ILE A 41 -4.30 9.15 4.36
C ILE A 41 -5.72 8.97 3.81
N LEU A 42 -6.25 7.75 3.84
CA LEU A 42 -7.54 7.45 3.22
C LEU A 42 -8.74 8.00 4.02
N LEU A 43 -8.58 8.19 5.33
CA LEU A 43 -9.60 8.79 6.20
C LEU A 43 -9.93 10.25 5.81
N ASP A 44 -8.99 10.96 5.19
CA ASP A 44 -9.17 12.35 4.76
C ASP A 44 -10.07 12.51 3.50
N TYR A 45 -10.50 11.42 2.85
CA TYR A 45 -11.19 11.46 1.56
C TYR A 45 -12.50 10.67 1.50
N GLY A 46 -13.42 11.14 0.65
CA GLY A 46 -14.63 10.39 0.31
C GLY A 46 -14.33 9.08 -0.44
N TYR A 47 -15.27 8.14 -0.38
CA TYR A 47 -15.12 6.75 -0.85
C TYR A 47 -14.43 6.57 -2.21
N HIS A 48 -14.85 7.32 -3.24
CA HIS A 48 -14.29 7.14 -4.59
C HIS A 48 -12.82 7.52 -4.68
N THR A 49 -12.44 8.62 -4.02
CA THR A 49 -11.04 9.08 -3.97
C THR A 49 -10.21 8.13 -3.11
N ALA A 50 -10.75 7.72 -1.95
CA ALA A 50 -10.09 6.75 -1.09
C ALA A 50 -9.85 5.42 -1.82
N ARG A 51 -10.85 4.89 -2.53
CA ARG A 51 -10.70 3.68 -3.35
C ARG A 51 -9.61 3.81 -4.42
N ALA A 52 -9.54 4.96 -5.11
CA ALA A 52 -8.52 5.21 -6.12
C ALA A 52 -7.13 5.27 -5.49
N TYR A 53 -6.97 5.99 -4.37
CA TYR A 53 -5.70 6.13 -3.66
C TYR A 53 -5.23 4.82 -3.06
N TRP A 54 -6.15 4.02 -2.51
CA TRP A 54 -5.84 2.69 -2.01
C TRP A 54 -5.24 1.81 -3.12
N ALA A 55 -5.86 1.79 -4.31
CA ALA A 55 -5.36 1.02 -5.45
C ALA A 55 -4.01 1.54 -5.95
N ASP A 56 -3.82 2.85 -5.94
CA ASP A 56 -2.57 3.50 -6.36
C ASP A 56 -1.40 3.16 -5.41
N LEU A 57 -1.66 3.14 -4.09
CA LEU A 57 -0.68 2.76 -3.06
C LEU A 57 -0.42 1.25 -3.02
N GLN A 58 -1.46 0.43 -3.20
CA GLN A 58 -1.32 -1.03 -3.27
C GLN A 58 -0.43 -1.45 -4.45
N ASP A 59 -0.58 -0.84 -5.63
CA ASP A 59 0.22 -1.18 -6.82
C ASP A 59 1.71 -0.89 -6.63
N ILE A 60 2.06 0.26 -6.03
CA ILE A 60 3.48 0.58 -5.75
C ILE A 60 4.06 -0.30 -4.64
N PHE A 61 3.25 -0.67 -3.64
CA PHE A 61 3.65 -1.62 -2.60
C PHE A 61 4.01 -2.97 -3.22
N GLU A 62 3.10 -3.57 -3.98
CA GLU A 62 3.34 -4.85 -4.65
C GLU A 62 4.56 -4.79 -5.58
N TRP A 63 4.73 -3.70 -6.30
CA TRP A 63 5.88 -3.47 -7.16
C TRP A 63 7.20 -3.45 -6.38
N ALA A 64 7.22 -2.81 -5.22
CA ALA A 64 8.39 -2.70 -4.35
C ALA A 64 8.74 -4.06 -3.74
N ILE A 65 7.75 -4.79 -3.20
CA ILE A 65 7.96 -6.12 -2.59
C ILE A 65 8.47 -7.12 -3.63
N GLN A 66 7.90 -7.13 -4.84
CA GLN A 66 8.36 -7.99 -5.94
C GLN A 66 9.81 -7.73 -6.37
N ARG A 67 10.39 -6.60 -5.96
CA ARG A 67 11.76 -6.18 -6.31
C ARG A 67 12.68 -6.09 -5.09
N ASP A 68 12.24 -6.61 -3.94
CA ASP A 68 12.98 -6.55 -2.69
C ASP A 68 13.40 -5.12 -2.32
N LYS A 69 12.46 -4.18 -2.47
CA LYS A 69 12.64 -2.76 -2.15
C LYS A 69 11.89 -2.39 -0.89
N ASP A 70 12.47 -1.50 -0.10
CA ASP A 70 11.77 -0.84 1.00
C ASP A 70 10.76 0.16 0.45
N VAL A 71 9.46 -0.14 0.64
CA VAL A 71 8.36 0.70 0.16
C VAL A 71 8.32 2.07 0.86
N LEU A 72 8.83 2.18 2.09
CA LEU A 72 8.86 3.43 2.84
C LEU A 72 10.05 4.32 2.42
N ASN A 73 11.07 3.74 1.79
CA ASN A 73 12.32 4.42 1.42
C ASN A 73 12.68 4.22 -0.06
N LEU A 74 11.71 4.45 -0.96
CA LEU A 74 11.95 4.39 -2.41
C LEU A 74 12.75 5.60 -2.89
N THR A 75 13.85 5.36 -3.59
CA THR A 75 14.68 6.44 -4.16
C THR A 75 14.04 7.06 -5.41
N GLU A 76 14.50 8.24 -5.84
CA GLU A 76 14.07 8.84 -7.10
C GLU A 76 14.29 7.92 -8.32
N ARG A 77 15.37 7.13 -8.28
CA ARG A 77 15.68 6.13 -9.31
C ARG A 77 14.61 5.03 -9.33
N ASP A 78 14.17 4.58 -8.16
CA ASP A 78 13.12 3.57 -8.03
C ASP A 78 11.79 4.09 -8.56
N LEU A 79 11.41 5.32 -8.21
CA LEU A 79 10.21 5.97 -8.72
C LEU A 79 10.27 6.17 -10.23
N THR A 80 11.45 6.46 -10.78
CA THR A 80 11.66 6.56 -12.23
C THR A 80 11.42 5.21 -12.92
N GLN A 81 11.94 4.11 -12.36
CA GLN A 81 11.68 2.76 -12.86
C GLN A 81 10.20 2.38 -12.75
N TYR A 82 9.55 2.71 -11.64
CA TYR A 82 8.13 2.48 -11.44
C TYR A 82 7.29 3.23 -12.48
N ARG A 83 7.54 4.53 -12.69
CA ARG A 83 6.88 5.33 -13.74
C ARG A 83 7.07 4.74 -15.14
N ALA A 84 8.28 4.28 -15.47
CA ALA A 84 8.56 3.64 -16.75
C ALA A 84 7.77 2.33 -16.92
N LEU A 85 7.64 1.53 -15.86
CA LEU A 85 6.79 0.34 -15.86
C LEU A 85 5.31 0.68 -16.12
N LEU A 86 4.79 1.71 -15.46
CA LEU A 86 3.39 2.13 -15.66
C LEU A 86 3.11 2.54 -17.10
N ARG A 87 4.03 3.28 -17.73
CA ARG A 87 3.94 3.62 -19.16
C ARG A 87 3.96 2.38 -20.05
N ARG A 88 4.82 1.41 -19.75
CA ARG A 88 4.88 0.13 -20.47
C ARG A 88 3.57 -0.67 -20.35
N ARG A 89 2.90 -0.59 -19.19
CA ARG A 89 1.56 -1.15 -18.93
C ARG A 89 0.42 -0.34 -19.56
N LYS A 90 0.72 0.72 -20.33
CA LYS A 90 -0.26 1.57 -21.04
C LYS A 90 -1.21 2.37 -20.13
N TYR A 91 -0.80 2.63 -18.89
CA TYR A 91 -1.52 3.59 -18.06
C TYR A 91 -1.43 5.00 -18.65
N SER A 92 -2.51 5.78 -18.52
CA SER A 92 -2.53 7.18 -18.95
C SER A 92 -1.63 8.04 -18.07
N GLU A 93 -1.07 9.13 -18.63
CA GLU A 93 -0.25 10.07 -17.85
C GLU A 93 -1.02 10.67 -16.67
N ASN A 94 -2.35 10.83 -16.77
CA ASN A 94 -3.18 11.26 -15.64
C ASN A 94 -3.15 10.24 -14.49
N THR A 95 -3.27 8.95 -14.80
CA THR A 95 -3.18 7.87 -13.79
C THR A 95 -1.80 7.84 -13.15
N ILE A 96 -0.73 7.97 -13.95
CA ILE A 96 0.65 7.99 -13.46
C ILE A 96 0.86 9.19 -12.53
N ARG A 97 0.40 10.39 -12.93
CA ARG A 97 0.50 11.60 -12.09
C ARG A 97 -0.26 11.43 -10.79
N ARG A 98 -1.50 10.91 -10.82
CA ARG A 98 -2.29 10.67 -9.61
C ARG A 98 -1.55 9.72 -8.66
N ARG A 99 -1.01 8.61 -9.16
CA ARG A 99 -0.19 7.68 -8.37
C ARG A 99 0.99 8.35 -7.68
N MET A 100 1.67 9.26 -8.38
CA MET A 100 2.80 10.01 -7.80
C MET A 100 2.34 11.03 -6.76
N VAL A 101 1.21 11.69 -6.98
CA VAL A 101 0.59 12.57 -5.97
C VAL A 101 0.21 11.78 -4.73
N THR A 102 -0.39 10.61 -4.89
CA THR A 102 -0.78 9.74 -3.76
C THR A 102 0.44 9.23 -3.00
N TRP A 103 1.51 8.82 -3.69
CA TRP A 103 2.77 8.43 -3.05
C TRP A 103 3.43 9.59 -2.29
N ASN A 104 3.45 10.80 -2.87
CA ASN A 104 3.97 11.99 -2.18
C ASN A 104 3.18 12.31 -0.90
N LYS A 105 1.86 12.08 -0.89
CA LYS A 105 1.04 12.23 0.33
C LYS A 105 1.47 11.25 1.41
N LEU A 106 1.81 10.02 1.04
CA LEU A 106 2.31 9.02 1.97
C LEU A 106 3.67 9.41 2.56
N GLN A 107 4.59 9.90 1.74
CA GLN A 107 5.87 10.41 2.23
C GLN A 107 5.70 11.61 3.15
N ALA A 108 4.83 12.57 2.79
CA ALA A 108 4.56 13.70 3.66
C ALA A 108 3.98 13.29 5.02
N ARG A 109 3.12 12.26 5.07
CA ARG A 109 2.65 11.70 6.35
C ARG A 109 3.74 10.96 7.12
N LEU A 110 4.60 10.21 6.43
CA LEU A 110 5.77 9.56 7.05
C LEU A 110 6.74 10.59 7.67
N GLU A 111 6.94 11.74 7.03
CA GLU A 111 7.77 12.83 7.55
C GLU A 111 7.15 13.52 8.77
N GLN A 112 5.82 13.61 8.82
CA GLN A 112 5.08 14.22 9.94
C GLN A 112 5.01 13.30 11.16
N ASP A 113 4.96 11.99 10.93
CA ASP A 113 4.98 10.97 11.97
C ASP A 113 6.03 9.91 11.61
N PRO A 114 7.31 10.12 11.97
CA PRO A 114 8.37 9.15 11.70
C PRO A 114 8.22 7.86 12.52
N GLY A 115 7.21 7.76 13.40
CA GLY A 115 7.13 6.73 14.43
C GLY A 115 8.17 6.94 15.54
N PRO A 116 8.09 6.18 16.64
CA PRO A 116 9.08 6.25 17.70
C PRO A 116 10.44 5.73 17.18
N GLN A 117 11.44 6.61 17.15
CA GLN A 117 12.85 6.21 16.99
C GLN A 117 13.20 5.28 18.16
N THR A 118 13.35 3.99 17.89
CA THR A 118 13.81 3.00 18.88
C THR A 118 15.20 2.52 18.47
#